data_AF-A0AAE1GCW9-F1
#
_entry.id   AF-A0AAE1GCW9-F1
#
_cell.length_a   1.000
_cell.length_b   1.000
_cell.length_c   1.000
_cell.angle_alpha   90.00
_cell.angle_beta   90.00
_cell.angle_gamma   90.00
#
_symmetry.space_group_name_H-M   'P 1'
#
loop_
_entity.id
_entity.type
_entity.pdbx_description
1 polymer ?
#
loop_
_entity_poly.entity_id
_entity_poly.type
_entity_poly.pdbx_seq_one_letter_code
_entity_poly.pdbx_strand_id
1 'polypeptide(L)'
;MEATLRNNILLSWLVLLQLLGSIASARMPNFIAQDDLNDGQHEIRIHYNGITARQSSVGPDQDSVSGLVLREIHHERHHRLLTMVYVGQTSSQQEDGLSLRDCKITDDMQEVKEFLDTFETDVDLAMDTPTSDSWSGPLHNVTFVHLASDAQLPKYLRPIVHFRSLRAECKSHLRAARRAVKAKRRADHHHQQHKQQQQQLEQHTVDTHSRSKRSLLSLRMPFTKWCGAHYDAQTYGDLGGLVRLDHCCRQHDLHCPFYIPFMEEKYGLRNYHISTINHCGCDQR
;
A
#
# COMPACT_ATOMS: atom_id res chain seq x y z
N MET A 1 8.07 -69.16 47.65
CA MET A 1 7.82 -68.71 46.27
C MET A 1 7.65 -67.19 46.12
N GLU A 2 7.84 -66.38 47.17
CA GLU A 2 7.62 -64.91 47.09
C GLU A 2 8.88 -64.08 46.77
N ALA A 3 10.09 -64.63 46.96
CA ALA A 3 11.34 -63.89 46.74
C ALA A 3 11.73 -63.73 45.26
N THR A 4 11.29 -64.65 44.39
CA THR A 4 11.61 -64.63 42.96
C THR A 4 10.70 -63.70 42.15
N LEU A 5 9.48 -63.41 42.63
CA LEU A 5 8.56 -62.49 41.95
C LEU A 5 8.98 -61.03 42.11
N ARG A 6 9.48 -60.63 43.29
CA ARG A 6 9.94 -59.26 43.57
C ARG A 6 11.15 -58.85 42.73
N ASN A 7 12.06 -59.79 42.46
CA ASN A 7 13.25 -59.52 41.65
C ASN A 7 12.93 -59.31 40.17
N ASN A 8 11.96 -60.06 39.62
CA ASN A 8 11.52 -59.89 38.24
C ASN A 8 10.77 -58.58 38.00
N ILE A 9 10.03 -58.08 39.00
CA ILE A 9 9.35 -56.78 38.89
C ILE A 9 10.36 -55.63 38.96
N LEU A 10 11.35 -55.68 39.85
CA LEU A 10 12.40 -54.64 39.90
C LEU A 10 13.29 -54.61 38.65
N LEU A 11 13.63 -55.78 38.09
CA LEU A 11 14.35 -55.88 36.80
C LEU A 11 13.49 -55.38 35.63
N SER A 12 12.19 -55.64 35.63
CA SER A 12 11.26 -55.14 34.61
C SER A 12 11.12 -53.61 34.66
N TRP A 13 11.08 -53.01 35.85
CA TRP A 13 11.04 -51.55 36.00
C TRP A 13 12.36 -50.89 35.62
N LEU A 14 13.52 -51.51 35.89
CA LEU A 14 14.82 -51.03 35.44
C LEU A 14 14.97 -51.08 33.91
N VAL A 15 14.43 -52.12 33.25
CA VAL A 15 14.40 -52.22 31.77
C VAL A 15 13.43 -51.22 31.15
N LEU A 16 12.27 -50.96 31.78
CA LEU A 16 11.32 -49.91 31.36
C LEU A 16 11.87 -48.50 31.59
N LEU A 17 12.67 -48.27 32.65
CA LEU A 17 13.34 -46.99 32.89
C LEU A 17 14.50 -46.73 31.92
N GLN A 18 15.15 -47.78 31.41
CA GLN A 18 16.17 -47.66 30.34
C GLN A 18 15.57 -47.54 28.93
N LEU A 19 14.30 -47.93 28.73
CA LEU A 19 13.54 -47.63 27.51
C LEU A 19 12.94 -46.20 27.50
N LEU A 20 12.94 -45.51 28.64
CA LEU A 20 12.85 -44.05 28.73
C LEU A 20 14.24 -43.42 28.59
N GLY A 21 15.10 -44.02 27.75
CA GLY A 21 16.31 -43.39 27.26
C GLY A 21 15.94 -42.06 26.61
N SER A 22 16.32 -40.99 27.29
CA SER A 22 16.18 -39.59 26.88
C SER A 22 16.21 -39.45 25.35
N ILE A 23 15.05 -39.20 24.74
CA ILE A 23 15.00 -38.51 23.45
C ILE A 23 15.41 -37.07 23.78
N ALA A 24 16.71 -36.87 23.99
CA ALA A 24 17.29 -35.56 23.84
C ALA A 24 17.09 -35.22 22.36
N SER A 25 16.04 -34.45 22.06
CA SER A 25 15.92 -33.78 20.77
C SER A 25 17.28 -33.11 20.53
N ALA A 26 18.04 -33.63 19.56
CA ALA A 26 19.37 -33.14 19.29
C ALA A 26 19.22 -31.68 18.88
N ARG A 27 19.67 -30.78 19.74
CA ARG A 27 19.55 -29.35 19.49
C ARG A 27 20.36 -29.03 18.23
N MET A 28 19.70 -28.46 17.24
CA MET A 28 20.31 -28.10 15.96
C MET A 28 21.57 -27.27 16.23
N PRO A 29 22.73 -27.61 15.61
CA PRO A 29 23.95 -26.86 15.84
C PRO A 29 23.81 -25.43 15.31
N ASN A 30 24.65 -24.52 15.81
CA ASN A 30 24.69 -23.18 15.25
C ASN A 30 25.41 -23.20 13.90
N PHE A 31 24.81 -22.63 12.85
CA PHE A 31 25.38 -22.59 11.51
C PHE A 31 24.85 -21.42 10.67
N ILE A 32 25.53 -21.19 9.54
CA ILE A 32 25.08 -20.39 8.41
C ILE A 32 25.19 -21.25 7.16
N ALA A 33 24.14 -21.29 6.35
CA ALA A 33 24.16 -21.86 5.02
C ALA A 33 23.73 -20.79 4.02
N GLN A 34 24.51 -20.60 2.95
CA GLN A 34 24.17 -19.69 1.86
C GLN A 34 24.05 -20.48 0.56
N ASP A 35 23.03 -20.16 -0.22
CA ASP A 35 22.68 -20.75 -1.50
C ASP A 35 22.45 -19.63 -2.52
N ASP A 36 23.18 -19.68 -3.64
CA ASP A 36 23.15 -18.67 -4.69
C ASP A 36 22.56 -19.30 -5.96
N LEU A 37 21.28 -19.03 -6.22
CA LEU A 37 20.55 -19.63 -7.33
C LEU A 37 20.89 -18.94 -8.67
N ASN A 38 20.73 -19.70 -9.76
CA ASN A 38 21.08 -19.26 -11.12
C ASN A 38 20.25 -18.09 -11.66
N ASP A 39 19.12 -17.77 -11.02
CA ASP A 39 18.19 -16.71 -11.40
C ASP A 39 18.45 -15.39 -10.65
N GLY A 40 19.56 -15.30 -9.90
CA GLY A 40 19.92 -14.11 -9.13
C GLY A 40 19.19 -14.01 -7.78
N GLN A 41 18.55 -15.10 -7.34
CA GLN A 41 18.06 -15.23 -5.97
C GLN A 41 19.20 -15.68 -5.04
N HIS A 42 19.28 -15.04 -3.88
CA HIS A 42 20.25 -15.36 -2.85
C HIS A 42 19.52 -15.72 -1.56
N GLU A 43 19.75 -16.93 -1.06
CA GLU A 43 19.15 -17.45 0.17
C GLU A 43 20.19 -17.69 1.26
N ILE A 44 19.90 -17.20 2.46
CA ILE A 44 20.74 -17.37 3.64
C ILE A 44 19.90 -18.00 4.75
N ARG A 45 20.32 -19.16 5.23
CA ARG A 45 19.74 -19.91 6.34
C ARG A 45 20.66 -19.82 7.54
N ILE A 46 20.12 -19.53 8.72
CA ILE A 46 20.89 -19.37 9.95
C ILE A 46 20.17 -20.07 11.08
N HIS A 47 20.88 -20.92 11.81
CA HIS A 47 20.47 -21.34 13.14
C HIS A 47 21.47 -20.81 14.16
N TYR A 48 21.00 -20.02 15.13
CA TYR A 48 21.87 -19.49 16.17
C TYR A 48 21.14 -19.33 17.50
N ASN A 49 21.58 -20.05 18.53
CA ASN A 49 21.10 -19.96 19.91
C ASN A 49 19.57 -20.09 20.06
N GLY A 50 18.93 -20.98 19.28
CA GLY A 50 17.48 -21.19 19.29
C GLY A 50 16.68 -20.18 18.46
N ILE A 51 17.37 -19.40 17.63
CA ILE A 51 16.77 -18.61 16.55
C ILE A 51 17.04 -19.34 15.24
N THR A 52 15.98 -19.67 14.53
CA THR A 52 16.05 -20.25 13.18
C THR A 52 15.55 -19.20 12.21
N ALA A 53 16.36 -18.83 11.22
CA ALA A 53 16.03 -17.77 10.29
C ALA A 53 16.37 -18.13 8.84
N ARG A 54 15.48 -17.75 7.92
CA ARG A 54 15.69 -17.80 6.48
C ARG A 54 15.55 -16.39 5.91
N GLN A 55 16.53 -15.96 5.13
CA GLN A 55 16.48 -14.73 4.36
C GLN A 55 16.57 -15.08 2.88
N SER A 56 15.55 -14.75 2.11
CA SER A 56 15.56 -14.86 0.65
C SER A 56 15.59 -13.45 0.07
N SER A 57 16.51 -13.21 -0.86
CA SER A 57 16.72 -11.90 -1.47
C SER A 57 16.78 -12.00 -2.98
N VAL A 58 16.22 -11.02 -3.66
CA VAL A 58 16.20 -10.93 -5.13
C VAL A 58 16.75 -9.57 -5.53
N GLY A 59 17.72 -9.58 -6.45
CA GLY A 59 18.32 -8.37 -7.01
C GLY A 59 17.34 -7.54 -7.86
N PRO A 60 17.74 -6.32 -8.30
CA PRO A 60 16.94 -5.53 -9.22
C PRO A 60 16.91 -6.18 -10.61
N ASP A 61 15.73 -6.60 -11.06
CA ASP A 61 15.44 -7.01 -12.45
C ASP A 61 14.98 -5.78 -13.27
N GLN A 62 14.95 -5.89 -14.60
CA GLN A 62 14.78 -4.79 -15.58
C GLN A 62 13.55 -3.88 -15.34
N ASP A 63 12.59 -4.28 -14.50
CA ASP A 63 11.39 -3.52 -14.11
C ASP A 63 11.27 -3.16 -12.60
N SER A 64 12.26 -3.52 -11.76
CA SER A 64 12.27 -3.22 -10.32
C SER A 64 13.62 -2.65 -9.86
N VAL A 65 13.69 -1.32 -9.76
CA VAL A 65 14.89 -0.56 -9.34
C VAL A 65 15.34 -0.88 -7.90
N SER A 66 14.47 -1.50 -7.10
CA SER A 66 14.69 -1.83 -5.69
C SER A 66 14.54 -3.34 -5.46
N GLY A 67 15.62 -4.00 -5.00
CA GLY A 67 15.58 -5.42 -4.65
C GLY A 67 14.59 -5.74 -3.51
N LEU A 68 14.15 -6.99 -3.43
CA LEU A 68 13.21 -7.48 -2.43
C LEU A 68 13.96 -8.39 -1.44
N VAL A 69 13.70 -8.24 -0.15
CA VAL A 69 14.25 -9.12 0.88
C VAL A 69 13.13 -9.61 1.78
N LEU A 70 12.95 -10.93 1.81
CA LEU A 70 12.07 -11.64 2.74
C LEU A 70 12.92 -12.19 3.88
N ARG A 71 12.49 -11.97 5.13
CA ARG A 71 13.07 -12.58 6.32
C ARG A 71 12.00 -13.33 7.09
N GLU A 72 12.26 -14.59 7.36
CA GLU A 72 11.42 -15.46 8.18
C GLU A 72 12.25 -15.90 9.39
N ILE A 73 11.80 -15.57 10.60
CA ILE A 73 12.53 -15.79 11.84
C ILE A 73 11.63 -16.50 12.85
N HIS A 74 12.01 -17.72 13.21
CA HIS A 74 11.40 -18.51 14.26
C HIS A 74 12.21 -18.41 15.56
N HIS A 75 11.51 -18.29 16.68
CA HIS A 75 12.11 -18.36 18.02
C HIS A 75 11.62 -19.59 18.78
N GLU A 76 12.54 -20.53 19.04
CA GLU A 76 12.27 -21.86 19.61
C GLU A 76 11.44 -21.78 20.91
N ARG A 77 11.90 -21.03 21.91
CA ARG A 77 11.21 -20.93 23.21
C ARG A 77 9.86 -20.23 23.19
N HIS A 78 9.61 -19.38 22.20
CA HIS A 78 8.39 -18.57 22.14
C HIS A 78 7.37 -19.14 21.16
N HIS A 79 7.75 -20.15 20.36
CA HIS A 79 6.94 -20.77 19.32
C HIS A 79 6.25 -19.72 18.44
N ARG A 80 7.02 -18.74 17.96
CA ARG A 80 6.52 -17.67 17.10
C ARG A 80 7.37 -17.58 15.86
N LEU A 81 6.71 -17.37 14.73
CA LEU A 81 7.32 -17.04 13.46
C LEU A 81 7.06 -15.56 13.16
N LEU A 82 8.13 -14.86 12.78
CA LEU A 82 8.12 -13.47 12.37
C LEU A 82 8.52 -13.43 10.90
N THR A 83 7.63 -12.93 10.06
CA THR A 83 7.86 -12.73 8.62
C THR A 83 7.97 -11.24 8.36
N MET A 84 9.00 -10.80 7.64
CA MET A 84 9.28 -9.40 7.35
C MET A 84 9.67 -9.23 5.90
N VAL A 85 9.08 -8.25 5.24
CA VAL A 85 9.31 -7.92 3.82
C VAL A 85 9.93 -6.55 3.73
N TYR A 86 11.13 -6.48 3.19
CA TYR A 86 11.88 -5.25 2.98
C TYR A 86 12.04 -4.98 1.49
N VAL A 87 12.14 -3.70 1.15
CA VAL A 87 12.48 -3.23 -0.19
C VAL A 87 13.73 -2.38 -0.11
N GLY A 88 14.66 -2.63 -1.04
CA GLY A 88 15.89 -1.86 -1.18
C GLY A 88 15.62 -0.38 -1.46
N GLN A 89 16.40 0.50 -0.87
CA GLN A 89 16.39 1.94 -1.11
C GLN A 89 17.78 2.38 -1.52
N THR A 90 17.86 3.13 -2.62
CA THR A 90 19.09 3.72 -3.17
C THR A 90 19.55 4.98 -2.44
N SER A 91 19.05 5.24 -1.22
CA SER A 91 19.44 6.42 -0.44
C SER A 91 20.67 6.16 0.42
N SER A 92 21.72 6.92 0.15
CA SER A 92 23.08 6.91 0.72
C SER A 92 23.21 7.20 2.23
N GLN A 93 22.15 7.04 3.03
CA GLN A 93 22.13 7.40 4.46
C GLN A 93 21.75 6.27 5.43
N GLN A 94 21.49 5.04 4.95
CA GLN A 94 21.10 3.91 5.81
C GLN A 94 22.04 2.72 5.58
N GLU A 95 22.72 2.25 6.63
CA GLU A 95 23.81 1.25 6.57
C GLU A 95 23.42 -0.06 5.86
N ASP A 96 22.14 -0.43 5.86
CA ASP A 96 21.65 -1.64 5.19
C ASP A 96 20.84 -1.37 3.91
N GLY A 97 20.52 -0.11 3.58
CA GLY A 97 19.73 0.26 2.40
C GLY A 97 18.36 -0.42 2.31
N LEU A 98 17.78 -0.94 3.41
CA LEU A 98 16.52 -1.69 3.41
C LEU A 98 15.41 -0.95 4.16
N SER A 99 14.22 -0.91 3.56
CA SER A 99 13.01 -0.30 4.14
C SER A 99 11.94 -1.35 4.39
N LEU A 100 11.50 -1.48 5.64
CA LEU A 100 10.43 -2.40 6.01
C LEU A 100 9.11 -2.00 5.35
N ARG A 101 8.56 -2.87 4.52
CA ARG A 101 7.27 -2.68 3.84
C ARG A 101 6.13 -3.38 4.54
N ASP A 102 6.35 -4.64 4.92
CA ASP A 102 5.32 -5.44 5.59
C ASP A 102 5.92 -6.39 6.62
N CYS A 103 5.11 -6.78 7.60
CA CYS A 103 5.50 -7.78 8.56
C CYS A 103 4.30 -8.51 9.18
N LYS A 104 4.51 -9.77 9.54
CA LYS A 104 3.54 -10.64 10.19
C LYS A 104 4.19 -11.35 11.38
N ILE A 105 3.49 -11.39 12.51
CA ILE A 105 3.87 -12.21 13.65
C ILE A 105 2.76 -13.25 13.82
N THR A 106 3.12 -14.52 13.71
CA THR A 106 2.20 -15.66 13.82
C THR A 106 2.64 -16.57 14.98
N ASP A 107 1.66 -17.12 15.68
CA ASP A 107 1.79 -18.23 16.62
C ASP A 107 0.97 -19.44 16.16
N ASP A 108 0.52 -19.44 14.89
CA ASP A 108 -0.14 -20.58 14.28
C ASP A 108 0.84 -21.75 14.18
N MET A 109 0.48 -22.86 14.83
CA MET A 109 1.30 -24.06 14.90
C MET A 109 1.52 -24.68 13.51
N GLN A 110 0.55 -24.59 12.60
CA GLN A 110 0.68 -25.16 11.27
C GLN A 110 1.71 -24.39 10.44
N GLU A 111 1.61 -23.05 10.44
CA GLU A 111 2.54 -22.18 9.73
C GLU A 111 3.97 -22.28 10.30
N VAL A 112 4.10 -22.35 11.63
CA VAL A 112 5.39 -22.55 12.29
C VAL A 112 5.99 -23.91 11.91
N LYS A 113 5.18 -24.97 11.91
CA LYS A 113 5.65 -26.32 11.57
C LYS A 113 6.07 -26.41 10.11
N GLU A 114 5.27 -25.90 9.19
CA GLU A 114 5.58 -25.89 7.75
C GLU A 114 6.91 -25.20 7.46
N PHE A 115 7.15 -24.05 8.11
CA PHE A 115 8.43 -23.35 8.04
C PHE A 115 9.58 -24.22 8.56
N LEU A 116 9.45 -24.82 9.74
CA LEU A 116 10.51 -25.64 10.34
C LEU A 116 10.80 -26.91 9.54
N ASP A 117 9.77 -27.62 9.08
CA ASP A 117 9.91 -28.85 8.29
C ASP A 117 10.65 -28.55 6.97
N THR A 118 10.30 -27.45 6.31
CA THR A 118 10.98 -27.02 5.07
C THR A 118 12.42 -26.59 5.37
N PHE A 119 12.63 -25.84 6.46
CA PHE A 119 13.96 -25.39 6.85
C PHE A 119 14.90 -26.55 7.17
N GLU A 120 14.45 -27.55 7.94
CA GLU A 120 15.24 -28.73 8.28
C GLU A 120 15.58 -29.54 7.03
N THR A 121 14.60 -29.76 6.15
CA THR A 121 14.82 -30.45 4.87
C THR A 121 15.89 -29.75 4.02
N ASP A 122 15.83 -28.43 3.92
CA ASP A 122 16.84 -27.66 3.16
C ASP A 122 18.24 -27.76 3.77
N VAL A 123 18.31 -27.79 5.11
CA VAL A 123 19.59 -27.87 5.85
C VAL A 123 20.22 -29.24 5.69
N ASP A 124 19.43 -30.31 5.80
CA ASP A 124 19.92 -31.68 5.56
C ASP A 124 20.47 -31.81 4.13
N LEU A 125 19.76 -31.25 3.14
CA LEU A 125 20.24 -31.18 1.75
C LEU A 125 21.53 -30.38 1.62
N ALA A 126 21.66 -29.25 2.32
CA ALA A 126 22.86 -28.41 2.30
C ALA A 126 24.08 -29.04 3.01
N MET A 127 23.86 -29.98 3.92
CA MET A 127 24.93 -30.74 4.58
C MET A 127 25.40 -31.93 3.72
N ASP A 128 24.50 -32.51 2.93
CA ASP A 128 24.77 -33.68 2.09
C ASP A 128 25.28 -33.34 0.67
N THR A 129 25.29 -32.06 0.28
CA THR A 129 25.79 -31.61 -1.03
C THR A 129 27.30 -31.86 -1.17
N PRO A 130 27.74 -32.77 -2.08
CA PRO A 130 29.16 -32.95 -2.36
C PRO A 130 29.71 -31.74 -3.13
N THR A 131 30.95 -31.35 -2.85
CA THR A 131 31.67 -30.24 -3.49
C THR A 131 32.08 -30.53 -4.96
N SER A 132 31.27 -31.27 -5.71
CA SER A 132 31.58 -31.81 -7.05
C SER A 132 30.54 -31.34 -8.07
N ASP A 133 30.98 -31.00 -9.28
CA ASP A 133 30.24 -30.44 -10.42
C ASP A 133 29.06 -31.29 -10.97
N SER A 134 28.65 -32.36 -10.28
CA SER A 134 27.62 -33.30 -10.72
C SER A 134 26.51 -33.46 -9.68
N TRP A 135 25.96 -32.34 -9.19
CA TRP A 135 24.76 -32.35 -8.35
C TRP A 135 23.57 -31.72 -9.09
N SER A 136 22.46 -32.44 -9.14
CA SER A 136 21.20 -32.05 -9.78
C SER A 136 20.08 -31.92 -8.74
N GLY A 137 20.38 -31.31 -7.60
CA GLY A 137 19.41 -30.94 -6.58
C GLY A 137 19.00 -29.47 -6.67
N PRO A 138 18.12 -28.98 -5.78
CA PRO A 138 17.57 -27.62 -5.85
C PRO A 138 18.58 -26.53 -5.49
N LEU A 139 19.55 -26.84 -4.62
CA LEU A 139 20.58 -25.90 -4.15
C LEU A 139 21.74 -25.75 -5.15
N HIS A 140 22.25 -24.53 -5.34
CA HIS A 140 23.32 -24.18 -6.26
C HIS A 140 24.41 -23.38 -5.54
N ASN A 141 25.67 -23.85 -5.61
CA ASN A 141 26.82 -23.19 -4.98
C ASN A 141 26.66 -22.98 -3.46
N VAL A 142 26.32 -24.04 -2.74
CA VAL A 142 26.07 -24.01 -1.30
C VAL A 142 27.36 -23.81 -0.51
N THR A 143 27.33 -22.85 0.42
CA THR A 143 28.36 -22.74 1.46
C THR A 143 27.74 -23.03 2.82
N PHE A 144 28.37 -23.90 3.61
CA PHE A 144 27.91 -24.27 4.95
C PHE A 144 29.02 -24.00 5.99
N VAL A 145 28.70 -23.25 7.03
CA VAL A 145 29.66 -22.82 8.06
C VAL A 145 29.07 -23.04 9.45
N HIS A 146 29.74 -23.85 10.27
CA HIS A 146 29.40 -23.98 11.69
C HIS A 146 29.85 -22.74 12.49
N LEU A 147 28.99 -22.29 13.41
CA LEU A 147 29.27 -21.15 14.28
C LEU A 147 29.52 -21.62 15.71
N ALA A 148 30.70 -21.35 16.25
CA ALA A 148 31.03 -21.60 17.65
C ALA A 148 30.71 -20.40 18.56
N SER A 149 30.75 -19.18 18.03
CA SER A 149 30.56 -17.95 18.82
C SER A 149 29.95 -16.81 18.01
N ASP A 150 29.42 -15.80 18.71
CA ASP A 150 28.81 -14.60 18.11
C ASP A 150 29.81 -13.76 17.28
N ALA A 151 31.10 -13.85 17.60
CA ALA A 151 32.15 -13.14 16.88
C ALA A 151 32.27 -13.57 15.41
N GLN A 152 31.86 -14.80 15.10
CA GLN A 152 31.89 -15.37 13.74
C GLN A 152 30.68 -14.95 12.90
N LEU A 153 29.63 -14.36 13.49
CA LEU A 153 28.44 -13.92 12.77
C LEU A 153 28.78 -12.63 11.99
N PRO A 154 28.66 -12.65 10.64
CA PRO A 154 28.92 -11.47 9.82
C PRO A 154 28.05 -10.29 10.24
N LYS A 155 28.61 -9.07 10.19
CA LYS A 155 27.94 -7.85 10.69
C LYS A 155 26.53 -7.66 10.10
N TYR A 156 26.37 -7.94 8.81
CA TYR A 156 25.10 -7.80 8.09
C TYR A 156 24.02 -8.82 8.50
N LEU A 157 24.40 -9.92 9.16
CA LEU A 157 23.46 -10.96 9.63
C LEU A 157 23.12 -10.84 11.12
N ARG A 158 23.87 -10.04 11.89
CA ARG A 158 23.60 -9.82 13.32
C ARG A 158 22.18 -9.33 13.62
N PRO A 159 21.57 -8.43 12.83
CA PRO A 159 20.20 -8.00 13.09
C PRO A 159 19.18 -9.16 13.05
N ILE A 160 19.42 -10.19 12.24
CA ILE A 160 18.48 -11.30 12.00
C ILE A 160 18.33 -12.19 13.25
N VAL A 161 19.41 -12.41 14.00
CA VAL A 161 19.37 -13.24 15.21
C VAL A 161 18.75 -12.52 16.41
N HIS A 162 18.52 -11.19 16.32
CA HIS A 162 17.94 -10.39 17.38
C HIS A 162 16.40 -10.32 17.31
N PHE A 163 15.73 -11.47 17.51
CA PHE A 163 14.27 -11.61 17.41
C PHE A 163 13.46 -10.55 18.20
N ARG A 164 13.92 -10.15 19.39
CA ARG A 164 13.24 -9.14 20.21
C ARG A 164 13.19 -7.77 19.53
N SER A 165 14.28 -7.38 18.87
CA SER A 165 14.38 -6.10 18.16
C SER A 165 13.43 -6.11 16.95
N LEU A 166 13.54 -7.14 16.11
CA LEU A 166 12.69 -7.32 14.92
C LEU A 166 11.20 -7.38 15.26
N ARG A 167 10.85 -8.08 16.35
CA ARG A 167 9.47 -8.13 16.85
C ARG A 167 8.97 -6.75 17.30
N ALA A 168 9.83 -5.94 17.93
CA ALA A 168 9.47 -4.59 18.35
C ALA A 168 9.27 -3.67 17.15
N GLU A 169 10.16 -3.75 16.16
CA GLU A 169 10.06 -3.04 14.88
C GLU A 169 8.75 -3.38 14.17
N CYS A 170 8.44 -4.66 13.98
CA CYS A 170 7.19 -5.10 13.35
C CYS A 170 5.95 -4.61 14.11
N LYS A 171 5.95 -4.70 15.45
CA LYS A 171 4.84 -4.16 16.26
C LYS A 171 4.68 -2.66 16.08
N SER A 172 5.78 -1.92 15.96
CA SER A 172 5.75 -0.47 15.71
C SER A 172 5.14 -0.17 14.34
N HIS A 173 5.60 -0.89 13.30
CA HIS A 173 5.09 -0.77 11.94
C HIS A 173 3.59 -1.03 11.85
N LEU A 174 3.12 -2.15 12.41
CA LEU A 174 1.69 -2.49 12.44
C LEU A 174 0.86 -1.45 13.20
N ARG A 175 1.40 -0.84 14.27
CA ARG A 175 0.72 0.25 14.99
C ARG A 175 0.63 1.52 14.13
N ALA A 176 1.70 1.87 13.42
CA ALA A 176 1.71 3.02 12.52
C ALA A 176 0.71 2.83 11.36
N ALA A 177 0.72 1.67 10.72
CA ALA A 177 -0.22 1.32 9.66
C ALA A 177 -1.68 1.41 10.13
N ARG A 178 -2.00 0.84 11.30
CA ARG A 178 -3.35 0.92 11.88
C ARG A 178 -3.78 2.36 12.17
N ARG A 179 -2.87 3.21 12.64
CA ARG A 179 -3.13 4.65 12.88
C ARG A 179 -3.41 5.38 11.57
N ALA A 180 -2.62 5.13 10.53
CA ALA A 180 -2.80 5.72 9.21
C ALA A 180 -4.15 5.34 8.59
N VAL A 181 -4.52 4.05 8.64
CA VAL A 181 -5.82 3.56 8.16
C VAL A 181 -6.98 4.23 8.92
N LYS A 182 -6.88 4.34 10.25
CA LYS A 182 -7.90 5.00 11.08
C LYS A 182 -8.02 6.49 10.77
N ALA A 183 -6.90 7.18 10.54
CA ALA A 183 -6.89 8.58 10.16
C ALA A 183 -7.56 8.79 8.79
N LYS A 184 -7.23 7.96 7.80
CA LYS A 184 -7.84 8.00 6.47
C LYS A 184 -9.36 7.78 6.53
N ARG A 185 -9.81 6.74 7.25
CA ARG A 185 -11.26 6.49 7.46
C ARG A 185 -12.00 7.67 8.08
N ARG A 186 -11.37 8.39 9.02
CA ARG A 186 -11.95 9.60 9.62
C ARG A 186 -12.02 10.75 8.62
N ALA A 187 -10.96 10.97 7.84
CA ALA A 187 -10.92 11.98 6.79
C ALA A 187 -11.99 11.72 5.71
N ASP A 188 -12.14 10.46 5.28
CA ASP A 188 -13.15 10.05 4.30
C ASP A 188 -14.57 10.31 4.83
N HIS A 189 -14.83 10.01 6.10
CA HIS A 189 -16.11 10.29 6.74
C HIS A 189 -16.41 11.80 6.82
N HIS A 190 -15.42 12.62 7.20
CA HIS A 190 -15.58 14.08 7.19
C HIS A 190 -15.82 14.65 5.79
N HIS A 191 -15.12 14.12 4.79
CA HIS A 191 -15.32 14.50 3.39
C HIS A 191 -16.73 14.15 2.91
N GLN A 192 -17.22 12.96 3.25
CA GLN A 192 -18.58 12.52 2.90
C GLN A 192 -19.65 13.38 3.57
N GLN A 193 -19.48 13.74 4.86
CA GLN A 193 -20.39 14.65 5.55
C GLN A 193 -20.42 16.04 4.91
N HIS A 194 -19.25 16.61 4.58
CA HIS A 194 -19.19 17.90 3.89
C HIS A 194 -19.88 17.86 2.52
N LYS A 195 -19.69 16.78 1.76
CA LYS A 195 -20.34 16.59 0.46
C LYS A 195 -21.86 16.51 0.59
N GLN A 196 -22.37 15.79 1.60
CA GLN A 196 -23.81 15.72 1.88
C GLN A 196 -24.38 17.08 2.28
N GLN A 197 -23.66 17.83 3.13
CA GLN A 197 -24.10 19.17 3.55
C GLN A 197 -24.11 20.15 2.37
N GLN A 198 -23.13 20.09 1.48
CA GLN A 198 -23.12 20.89 0.24
C GLN A 198 -24.29 20.51 -0.68
N GLN A 199 -24.56 19.21 -0.87
CA GLN A 199 -25.70 18.75 -1.67
C GLN A 199 -27.05 19.21 -1.10
N GLN A 200 -27.21 19.18 0.23
CA GLN A 200 -28.42 19.70 0.89
C GLN A 200 -28.54 21.22 0.73
N LEU A 201 -27.43 21.95 0.82
CA LEU A 201 -27.43 23.40 0.60
C LEU A 201 -27.79 23.74 -0.86
N GLU A 202 -27.23 23.00 -1.83
CA GLU A 202 -27.57 23.11 -3.25
C GLU A 202 -29.05 22.80 -3.49
N GLN A 203 -29.58 21.71 -2.95
CA GLN A 203 -31.02 21.38 -3.04
C GLN A 203 -31.90 22.48 -2.43
N HIS A 204 -31.55 22.99 -1.25
CA HIS A 204 -32.31 24.09 -0.64
C HIS A 204 -32.24 25.37 -1.47
N THR A 205 -31.11 25.70 -2.11
CA THR A 205 -31.02 26.83 -3.04
C THR A 205 -31.86 26.63 -4.30
N VAL A 206 -32.02 25.40 -4.79
CA VAL A 206 -32.89 25.07 -5.93
C VAL A 206 -34.37 25.19 -5.55
N ASP A 207 -34.76 24.70 -4.38
CA ASP A 207 -36.16 24.78 -3.89
C ASP A 207 -36.56 26.22 -3.52
N THR A 208 -35.66 27.01 -2.92
CA THR A 208 -35.90 28.45 -2.70
C THR A 208 -35.91 29.27 -3.99
N HIS A 209 -35.27 28.81 -5.07
CA HIS A 209 -35.38 29.44 -6.40
C HIS A 209 -36.66 29.10 -7.18
N SER A 210 -37.47 28.13 -6.72
CA SER A 210 -38.74 27.77 -7.35
C SER A 210 -39.88 28.74 -6.97
N ARG A 211 -39.73 29.53 -5.90
CA ARG A 211 -40.65 30.62 -5.56
C ARG A 211 -39.92 31.98 -5.54
N SER A 212 -40.14 32.73 -6.61
CA SER A 212 -39.65 34.11 -6.87
C SER A 212 -38.27 34.22 -7.54
N LYS A 213 -38.15 33.73 -8.78
CA LYS A 213 -37.21 34.31 -9.75
C LYS A 213 -37.74 35.68 -10.22
N ARG A 214 -37.60 36.70 -9.39
CA ARG A 214 -37.16 38.00 -9.92
C ARG A 214 -35.65 38.03 -9.71
N SER A 215 -34.94 37.44 -10.66
CA SER A 215 -33.48 37.51 -10.70
C SER A 215 -33.09 38.99 -10.70
N LEU A 216 -32.37 39.45 -9.67
CA LEU A 216 -31.76 40.78 -9.65
C LEU A 216 -30.68 40.94 -10.74
N LEU A 217 -30.31 39.84 -11.43
CA LEU A 217 -29.46 39.83 -12.62
C LEU A 217 -30.24 39.84 -13.95
N SER A 218 -31.57 39.79 -13.92
CA SER A 218 -32.39 40.04 -15.11
C SER A 218 -32.46 41.56 -15.33
N LEU A 219 -31.35 42.15 -15.75
CA LEU A 219 -31.29 43.53 -16.23
C LEU A 219 -31.97 43.60 -17.61
N ARG A 220 -33.28 43.35 -17.62
CA ARG A 220 -34.12 43.32 -18.80
C ARG A 220 -35.20 44.37 -18.67
N MET A 221 -35.44 45.10 -19.74
CA MET A 221 -36.52 46.08 -19.76
C MET A 221 -37.88 45.37 -19.62
N PRO A 222 -38.76 45.85 -18.72
CA PRO A 222 -40.07 45.24 -18.56
C PRO A 222 -40.86 45.32 -19.88
N PHE A 223 -41.69 44.30 -20.14
CA PHE A 223 -42.50 44.17 -21.36
C PHE A 223 -41.72 44.05 -22.67
N THR A 224 -40.44 43.70 -22.61
CA THR A 224 -39.58 43.35 -23.76
C THR A 224 -39.00 41.94 -23.56
N LYS A 225 -38.68 41.25 -24.66
CA LYS A 225 -38.06 39.92 -24.64
C LYS A 225 -36.60 39.93 -25.10
N TRP A 226 -36.18 40.97 -25.82
CA TRP A 226 -34.85 41.11 -26.41
C TRP A 226 -34.00 42.19 -25.73
N CYS A 227 -34.60 43.18 -25.06
CA CYS A 227 -33.84 44.29 -24.47
C CYS A 227 -33.27 43.95 -23.08
N GLY A 228 -32.02 43.48 -23.01
CA GLY A 228 -31.28 43.27 -21.77
C GLY A 228 -29.92 42.61 -22.00
N ALA A 229 -29.26 42.17 -20.93
CA ALA A 229 -27.99 41.46 -21.05
C ALA A 229 -28.08 40.14 -21.86
N HIS A 230 -29.28 39.55 -21.90
CA HIS A 230 -29.64 38.36 -22.68
C HIS A 230 -31.11 38.46 -23.13
N TYR A 231 -31.47 37.83 -24.25
CA TYR A 231 -32.85 37.71 -24.71
C TYR A 231 -33.54 36.44 -24.17
N ASP A 232 -34.87 36.47 -24.03
CA ASP A 232 -35.75 35.37 -23.57
C ASP A 232 -36.68 34.84 -24.67
N ALA A 233 -36.51 35.35 -25.89
CA ALA A 233 -37.36 35.04 -27.01
C ALA A 233 -37.15 33.57 -27.43
N GLN A 234 -38.24 32.79 -27.44
CA GLN A 234 -38.19 31.39 -27.88
C GLN A 234 -38.13 31.25 -29.40
N THR A 235 -38.61 32.27 -30.11
CA THR A 235 -38.60 32.32 -31.58
C THR A 235 -38.26 33.73 -32.05
N TYR A 236 -37.79 33.86 -33.29
CA TYR A 236 -37.44 35.17 -33.87
C TYR A 236 -38.60 36.17 -33.82
N GLY A 237 -39.84 35.71 -33.99
CA GLY A 237 -41.05 36.55 -33.96
C GLY A 237 -41.58 36.87 -32.57
N ASP A 238 -40.95 36.34 -31.52
CA ASP A 238 -41.43 36.45 -30.15
C ASP A 238 -41.05 37.81 -29.56
N LEU A 239 -41.91 38.81 -29.77
CA LEU A 239 -41.77 40.16 -29.26
C LEU A 239 -42.67 40.35 -28.03
N GLY A 240 -42.19 41.15 -27.07
CA GLY A 240 -42.94 41.58 -25.90
C GLY A 240 -44.01 42.65 -26.22
N GLY A 241 -44.63 43.18 -25.17
CA GLY A 241 -45.68 44.20 -25.30
C GLY A 241 -45.20 45.52 -25.91
N LEU A 242 -43.92 45.87 -25.72
CA LEU A 242 -43.30 47.04 -26.36
C LEU A 242 -42.67 46.67 -27.70
N VAL A 243 -43.50 46.20 -28.64
CA VAL A 243 -43.10 45.58 -29.91
C VAL A 243 -42.05 46.38 -30.69
N ARG A 244 -42.20 47.71 -30.80
CA ARG A 244 -41.24 48.56 -31.55
C ARG A 244 -39.87 48.63 -30.88
N LEU A 245 -39.84 48.81 -29.57
CA LEU A 245 -38.60 48.84 -28.78
C LEU A 245 -37.90 47.48 -28.86
N ASP A 246 -38.67 46.42 -28.67
CA ASP A 246 -38.18 45.05 -28.65
C ASP A 246 -37.64 44.60 -30.01
N HIS A 247 -38.25 45.09 -31.09
CA HIS A 247 -37.74 44.92 -32.46
C HIS A 247 -36.35 45.56 -32.64
N CYS A 248 -36.12 46.77 -32.12
CA CYS A 248 -34.80 47.42 -32.18
C CYS A 248 -33.74 46.61 -31.42
N CYS A 249 -34.06 46.12 -30.22
CA CYS A 249 -33.14 45.29 -29.45
C CYS A 249 -32.84 43.94 -30.14
N ARG A 250 -33.85 43.29 -30.73
CA ARG A 250 -33.66 42.07 -31.53
C ARG A 250 -32.72 42.32 -32.71
N GLN A 251 -32.91 43.43 -33.41
CA GLN A 251 -32.06 43.79 -34.55
C GLN A 251 -30.62 44.03 -34.09
N HIS A 252 -30.44 44.81 -33.02
CA HIS A 252 -29.14 45.08 -32.41
C HIS A 252 -28.39 43.78 -32.06
N ASP A 253 -29.06 42.83 -31.42
CA ASP A 253 -28.43 41.59 -30.95
C ASP A 253 -28.08 40.60 -32.08
N LEU A 254 -28.84 40.59 -33.18
CA LEU A 254 -28.71 39.58 -34.23
C LEU A 254 -28.03 40.06 -35.52
N HIS A 255 -27.98 41.36 -35.80
CA HIS A 255 -27.47 41.87 -37.08
C HIS A 255 -26.03 42.36 -37.07
N CYS A 256 -25.37 42.46 -35.92
CA CYS A 256 -24.00 42.92 -35.92
C CYS A 256 -23.03 41.76 -36.27
N PRO A 257 -22.26 41.85 -37.36
CA PRO A 257 -21.29 40.82 -37.71
C PRO A 257 -20.06 40.81 -36.79
N PHE A 258 -19.85 41.90 -36.04
CA PHE A 258 -18.69 42.10 -35.16
C PHE A 258 -19.17 42.33 -33.73
N TYR A 259 -19.08 41.30 -32.89
CA TYR A 259 -19.53 41.32 -31.49
C TYR A 259 -18.63 40.47 -30.60
N ILE A 260 -18.57 40.80 -29.31
CA ILE A 260 -17.81 40.10 -28.27
C ILE A 260 -18.78 39.71 -27.14
N PRO A 261 -19.09 38.41 -26.95
CA PRO A 261 -19.99 37.95 -25.89
C PRO A 261 -19.47 38.20 -24.47
N PHE A 262 -20.34 38.02 -23.48
CA PHE A 262 -20.02 38.14 -22.06
C PHE A 262 -18.79 37.29 -21.68
N MET A 263 -17.80 37.92 -21.04
CA MET A 263 -16.56 37.27 -20.55
C MET A 263 -15.72 36.56 -21.62
N GLU A 264 -16.01 36.77 -22.89
CA GLU A 264 -15.25 36.23 -24.02
C GLU A 264 -14.21 37.23 -24.53
N GLU A 265 -13.26 36.71 -25.30
CA GLU A 265 -12.21 37.48 -25.94
C GLU A 265 -12.28 37.26 -27.46
N LYS A 266 -12.38 38.36 -28.21
CA LYS A 266 -12.34 38.37 -29.68
C LYS A 266 -11.62 39.62 -30.16
N TYR A 267 -10.99 39.55 -31.33
CA TYR A 267 -10.25 40.68 -31.93
C TYR A 267 -9.13 41.25 -31.02
N GLY A 268 -8.57 40.45 -30.11
CA GLY A 268 -7.59 40.91 -29.12
C GLY A 268 -8.17 41.78 -27.99
N LEU A 269 -9.50 41.83 -27.85
CA LEU A 269 -10.22 42.57 -26.82
C LEU A 269 -11.05 41.60 -25.98
N ARG A 270 -11.00 41.76 -24.66
CA ARG A 270 -11.79 40.97 -23.71
C ARG A 270 -12.95 41.77 -23.18
N ASN A 271 -14.15 41.21 -23.28
CA ASN A 271 -15.37 41.83 -22.76
C ASN A 271 -15.56 41.51 -21.27
N TYR A 272 -15.26 42.47 -20.39
CA TYR A 272 -15.51 42.36 -18.95
C TYR A 272 -16.90 42.85 -18.52
N HIS A 273 -17.74 43.32 -19.44
CA HIS A 273 -19.11 43.74 -19.15
C HIS A 273 -20.04 42.55 -19.05
N ILE A 274 -21.16 42.73 -18.33
CA ILE A 274 -22.20 41.72 -18.10
C ILE A 274 -23.10 41.41 -19.32
N SER A 275 -22.85 42.05 -20.46
CA SER A 275 -23.62 41.94 -21.70
C SER A 275 -22.68 41.84 -22.91
N THR A 276 -23.19 41.33 -24.03
CA THR A 276 -22.49 41.36 -25.31
C THR A 276 -22.19 42.79 -25.74
N ILE A 277 -20.98 43.03 -26.26
CA ILE A 277 -20.59 44.31 -26.86
C ILE A 277 -20.55 44.15 -28.38
N ASN A 278 -21.22 45.05 -29.08
CA ASN A 278 -21.24 45.10 -30.53
C ASN A 278 -20.29 46.20 -31.06
N HIS A 279 -19.98 46.16 -32.35
CA HIS A 279 -19.21 47.22 -32.99
C HIS A 279 -19.98 48.55 -32.97
N CYS A 280 -19.31 49.68 -32.71
CA CYS A 280 -19.96 50.99 -32.55
C CYS A 280 -20.89 51.39 -33.72
N GLY A 281 -20.53 50.99 -34.95
CA GLY A 281 -21.37 51.24 -36.13
C GLY A 281 -22.69 50.46 -36.17
N CYS A 282 -22.83 49.40 -35.36
CA CYS A 282 -24.08 48.69 -35.12
C CYS A 282 -24.89 49.38 -34.01
N ASP A 283 -24.24 49.85 -32.94
CA ASP A 283 -24.90 50.51 -31.80
C ASP A 283 -25.48 51.89 -32.14
N GLN A 284 -24.92 52.57 -33.14
CA GLN A 284 -25.36 53.90 -33.58
C GLN A 284 -26.57 53.90 -34.54
N ARG A 285 -27.11 52.73 -34.91
CA ARG A 285 -28.23 52.58 -35.85
C ARG A 285 -29.56 52.34 -35.12
#